data_AF-A0A364L0N9-F1
#
_entry.id   AF-A0A364L0N9-F1
#
_cell.length_a   1.000
_cell.length_b   1.000
_cell.length_c   1.000
_cell.angle_alpha   90.00
_cell.angle_beta   90.00
_cell.angle_gamma   90.00
#
_symmetry.space_group_name_H-M   'P 1'
#
loop_
_entity.id
_entity.type
_entity.pdbx_description
1 polymer ?
#
loop_
_entity_poly.entity_id
_entity_poly.type
_entity_poly.pdbx_seq_one_letter_code
_entity_poly.pdbx_strand_id
1 'polypeptide(L)'
;MVSQRGATFIAAPVFGPPPSAISGELLMAVAGSNRRALEMLAQAFKGVIAREVMVVSDLPEKALLLKTLGNFIVAGVMEIVSEAHVLAEKSGLDSHLFESFLGKKFGDLVHSDSTRLTTGVYIPEKGQKAWSDLNLAIKDVQHGIDCAQAVGTRLKVAEVAMEHLKRAKEYSNNNNERSLDSSSLYGVIRQDAGLDFRNDIVMSRPEEKET
;
A
#
# COMPACT_ATOMS: atom_id res chain seq x y z
N MET A 1 19.15 15.55 -21.22
CA MET A 1 17.69 15.55 -20.96
C MET A 1 16.94 15.11 -22.22
N VAL A 2 15.78 14.44 -22.11
CA VAL A 2 15.01 13.99 -23.29
C VAL A 2 14.56 15.14 -24.19
N SER A 3 14.37 16.34 -23.61
CA SER A 3 14.07 17.59 -24.33
C SER A 3 15.16 17.99 -25.33
N GLN A 4 16.44 17.74 -25.00
CA GLN A 4 17.58 17.99 -25.91
C GLN A 4 17.59 17.05 -27.12
N ARG A 5 16.74 16.00 -27.11
CA ARG A 5 16.54 15.06 -28.21
C ARG A 5 15.18 15.24 -28.88
N GLY A 6 14.49 16.36 -28.65
CA GLY A 6 13.17 16.65 -29.24
C GLY A 6 12.00 15.86 -28.64
N ALA A 7 12.21 15.15 -27.52
CA ALA A 7 11.17 14.39 -26.85
C ALA A 7 10.57 15.14 -25.65
N THR A 8 9.30 14.89 -25.37
CA THR A 8 8.58 15.42 -24.20
C THR A 8 8.59 14.39 -23.07
N PHE A 9 8.93 14.82 -21.85
CA PHE A 9 8.77 14.01 -20.65
C PHE A 9 7.47 14.37 -19.94
N ILE A 10 6.66 13.37 -19.60
CA ILE A 10 5.47 13.48 -18.75
C ILE A 10 5.62 12.46 -17.61
N ALA A 11 5.44 12.90 -16.37
CA ALA A 11 5.27 11.97 -15.25
C ALA A 11 3.82 11.50 -15.21
N ALA A 12 3.59 10.19 -15.07
CA ALA A 12 2.25 9.60 -15.14
C ALA A 12 2.05 8.44 -14.14
N PRO A 13 2.26 8.63 -12.82
CA PRO A 13 1.98 7.59 -11.83
C PRO A 13 0.50 7.20 -11.78
N VAL A 14 0.25 5.96 -11.35
CA VAL A 14 -1.08 5.37 -11.18
C VAL A 14 -1.36 4.97 -9.73
N PHE A 15 -2.64 4.91 -9.38
CA PHE A 15 -3.16 4.47 -8.09
C PHE A 15 -4.19 3.37 -8.30
N GLY A 16 -4.03 2.29 -7.54
CA GLY A 16 -4.87 1.10 -7.60
C GLY A 16 -4.02 -0.17 -7.76
N PRO A 17 -4.53 -1.33 -7.30
CA PRO A 17 -3.86 -2.61 -7.44
C PRO A 17 -4.02 -3.19 -8.86
N PRO A 18 -3.30 -4.29 -9.20
CA PRO A 18 -3.39 -4.92 -10.52
C PRO A 18 -4.83 -5.27 -11.00
N PRO A 19 -5.77 -5.72 -10.15
CA PRO A 19 -7.16 -5.93 -10.57
C PRO A 19 -7.83 -4.66 -11.11
N SER A 20 -7.56 -3.50 -10.51
CA SER A 20 -8.07 -2.21 -11.02
C SER A 20 -7.44 -1.82 -12.35
N ALA A 21 -6.20 -2.23 -12.62
CA ALA A 21 -5.59 -2.06 -13.94
C ALA A 21 -6.31 -2.90 -15.01
N ILE A 22 -6.61 -4.16 -14.68
CA ILE A 22 -7.33 -5.08 -15.58
C ILE A 22 -8.75 -4.58 -15.86
N SER A 23 -9.44 -4.02 -14.87
CA SER A 23 -10.81 -3.52 -15.01
C SER A 23 -10.91 -2.08 -15.53
N GLY A 24 -9.78 -1.41 -15.83
CA GLY A 24 -9.77 -0.03 -16.30
C GLY A 24 -10.08 1.03 -15.23
N GLU A 25 -9.98 0.68 -13.96
CA GLU A 25 -10.43 1.47 -12.80
C GLU A 25 -9.30 2.19 -12.04
N LEU A 26 -8.08 2.24 -12.60
CA LEU A 26 -7.01 3.03 -11.98
C LEU A 26 -7.36 4.52 -11.93
N LEU A 27 -6.72 5.22 -11.01
CA LEU A 27 -6.55 6.67 -11.11
C LEU A 27 -5.17 6.96 -11.66
N MET A 28 -5.07 7.85 -12.65
CA MET A 28 -3.78 8.32 -13.17
C MET A 28 -3.58 9.79 -12.83
N ALA A 29 -2.38 10.15 -12.41
CA ALA A 29 -1.97 11.54 -12.19
C ALA A 29 -0.89 11.88 -13.21
N VAL A 30 -1.13 12.87 -14.07
CA VAL A 30 -0.20 13.29 -15.13
C VAL A 30 0.32 14.71 -14.88
N ALA A 31 1.62 14.92 -15.11
CA ALA A 31 2.23 16.24 -15.03
C ALA A 31 3.39 16.43 -16.03
N GLY A 32 3.46 17.62 -16.61
CA GLY A 32 4.50 18.03 -17.55
C GLY A 32 4.12 19.27 -18.35
N SER A 33 5.11 19.95 -18.93
CA SER A 33 4.92 21.29 -19.52
C SER A 33 4.18 21.31 -20.86
N ASN A 34 4.05 20.16 -21.53
CA ASN A 34 3.40 20.07 -22.84
C ASN A 34 1.91 19.74 -22.70
N ARG A 35 1.07 20.78 -22.77
CA ARG A 35 -0.40 20.68 -22.66
C ARG A 35 -1.02 19.70 -23.66
N ARG A 36 -0.59 19.73 -24.91
CA ARG A 36 -1.12 18.85 -25.96
C ARG A 36 -0.80 17.39 -25.68
N ALA A 37 0.40 17.09 -25.18
CA ALA A 37 0.77 15.74 -24.78
C ALA A 37 -0.10 15.24 -23.60
N LEU A 38 -0.38 16.10 -22.61
CA LEU A 38 -1.26 15.76 -21.50
C LEU A 38 -2.69 15.45 -21.97
N GLU A 39 -3.24 16.23 -22.89
CA GLU A 39 -4.57 16.00 -23.47
C GLU A 39 -4.63 14.68 -24.24
N MET A 40 -3.60 14.38 -25.03
CA MET A 40 -3.49 13.09 -25.73
C MET A 40 -3.43 11.91 -24.77
N LEU A 41 -2.68 12.02 -23.67
CA LEU A 41 -2.61 10.97 -22.64
C LEU A 41 -3.97 10.78 -21.96
N ALA A 42 -4.64 11.86 -21.57
CA ALA A 42 -5.97 11.78 -20.96
C ALA A 42 -6.97 11.08 -21.90
N GLN A 43 -6.97 11.42 -23.19
CA GLN A 43 -7.82 10.75 -24.19
C GLN A 43 -7.47 9.28 -24.41
N ALA A 44 -6.18 8.93 -24.40
CA ALA A 44 -5.73 7.56 -24.67
C ALA A 44 -5.96 6.61 -23.49
N PHE A 45 -5.90 7.10 -22.24
CA PHE A 45 -5.91 6.25 -21.05
C PHE A 45 -7.22 6.28 -20.26
N LYS A 46 -7.99 7.38 -20.32
CA LYS A 46 -9.26 7.49 -19.61
C LYS A 46 -10.31 6.56 -20.22
N GLY A 47 -10.95 5.74 -19.39
CA GLY A 47 -11.89 4.70 -19.80
C GLY A 47 -11.24 3.46 -20.42
N VAL A 48 -9.89 3.38 -20.44
CA VAL A 48 -9.14 2.23 -20.97
C VAL A 48 -8.44 1.50 -19.83
N ILE A 49 -7.46 2.14 -19.19
CA ILE A 49 -6.75 1.59 -18.03
C ILE A 49 -7.07 2.35 -16.74
N ALA A 50 -7.56 3.58 -16.88
CA ALA A 50 -7.88 4.46 -15.76
C ALA A 50 -9.29 5.03 -15.90
N ARG A 51 -10.06 5.05 -14.82
CA ARG A 51 -11.38 5.71 -14.79
C ARG A 51 -11.25 7.23 -14.85
N GLU A 52 -10.11 7.75 -14.40
CA GLU A 52 -9.82 9.18 -14.41
C GLU A 52 -8.33 9.45 -14.62
N VAL A 53 -8.03 10.51 -15.39
CA VAL A 53 -6.68 10.99 -15.66
C VAL A 53 -6.59 12.45 -15.24
N MET A 54 -5.95 12.71 -14.11
CA MET A 54 -5.87 14.03 -13.51
C MET A 54 -4.61 14.77 -13.98
N VAL A 55 -4.77 15.96 -14.56
CA VAL A 55 -3.65 16.87 -14.82
C VAL A 55 -3.30 17.61 -13.54
N VAL A 56 -2.15 17.28 -12.95
CA VAL A 56 -1.76 17.76 -11.62
C VAL A 56 -0.96 19.06 -11.69
N SER A 57 -0.06 19.18 -12.67
CA SER A 57 0.88 20.31 -12.78
C SER A 57 1.57 20.34 -14.15
N ASP A 58 2.19 21.46 -14.49
CA ASP A 58 3.20 21.56 -15.55
C ASP A 58 4.58 20.98 -15.14
N LEU A 59 4.79 20.81 -13.84
CA LEU A 59 6.00 20.26 -13.22
C LEU A 59 5.87 18.74 -12.96
N PRO A 60 6.63 17.87 -13.65
CA PRO A 60 6.53 16.41 -13.50
C PRO A 60 6.68 15.91 -12.05
N GLU A 61 7.53 16.55 -11.26
CA GLU A 61 7.78 16.21 -9.85
C GLU A 61 6.53 16.35 -8.96
N LYS A 62 5.52 17.12 -9.37
CA LYS A 62 4.27 17.25 -8.60
C LYS A 62 3.39 16.01 -8.70
N ALA A 63 3.38 15.31 -9.83
CA ALA A 63 2.69 14.03 -9.93
C ALA A 63 3.40 12.95 -9.10
N LEU A 64 4.74 12.97 -9.07
CA LEU A 64 5.54 12.07 -8.23
C LEU A 64 5.31 12.34 -6.74
N LEU A 65 5.30 13.62 -6.33
CA LEU A 65 4.95 14.01 -4.96
C LEU A 65 3.54 13.53 -4.59
N LEU A 66 2.56 13.67 -5.49
CA LEU A 66 1.21 13.17 -5.25
C LEU A 66 1.20 11.64 -5.05
N LYS A 67 2.02 10.89 -5.80
CA LYS A 67 2.19 9.46 -5.59
C LYS A 67 2.76 9.15 -4.20
N THR A 68 3.80 9.88 -3.78
CA THR A 68 4.40 9.75 -2.45
C THR A 68 3.39 10.03 -1.34
N LEU A 69 2.58 11.08 -1.48
CA LEU A 69 1.51 11.41 -0.52
C LEU A 69 0.44 10.31 -0.48
N GLY A 70 0.05 9.75 -1.62
CA GLY A 70 -0.90 8.64 -1.68
C GLY A 70 -0.38 7.38 -0.99
N ASN A 71 0.88 7.01 -1.22
CA ASN A 71 1.51 5.87 -0.55
C ASN A 71 1.62 6.08 0.98
N PHE A 72 1.91 7.30 1.43
CA PHE A 72 1.87 7.64 2.86
C PHE A 72 0.49 7.41 3.47
N ILE A 73 -0.58 7.88 2.80
CA ILE A 73 -1.95 7.68 3.28
C ILE A 73 -2.28 6.19 3.37
N VAL A 74 -1.92 5.39 2.36
CA VAL A 74 -2.16 3.94 2.38
C VAL A 74 -1.43 3.28 3.55
N ALA A 75 -0.16 3.61 3.78
CA ALA A 75 0.60 3.06 4.90
C ALA A 75 -0.03 3.45 6.26
N GLY A 76 -0.46 4.69 6.42
CA GLY A 76 -1.11 5.16 7.64
C GLY A 76 -2.48 4.53 7.88
N VAL A 77 -3.27 4.30 6.83
CA VAL A 77 -4.55 3.58 6.94
C VAL A 77 -4.31 2.13 7.33
N MET A 78 -3.35 1.45 6.71
CA MET A 78 -2.98 0.08 7.06
C MET A 78 -2.58 -0.05 8.54
N GLU A 79 -1.77 0.89 9.03
CA GLU A 79 -1.37 0.97 10.45
C GLU A 79 -2.60 1.05 11.37
N ILE A 80 -3.46 2.04 11.15
CA ILE A 80 -4.66 2.27 11.98
C ILE A 80 -5.63 1.07 11.92
N VAL A 81 -5.84 0.50 10.73
CA VAL A 81 -6.71 -0.67 10.54
C VAL A 81 -6.13 -1.89 11.26
N SER A 82 -4.82 -2.07 11.23
CA SER A 82 -4.12 -3.16 11.91
C SER A 82 -4.26 -3.05 13.43
N GLU A 83 -3.99 -1.88 14.01
CA GLU A 83 -4.21 -1.61 15.44
C GLU A 83 -5.66 -1.91 15.85
N ALA A 84 -6.62 -1.44 15.05
CA ALA A 84 -8.03 -1.64 15.34
C ALA A 84 -8.45 -3.12 15.29
N HIS A 85 -7.91 -3.91 14.35
CA HIS A 85 -8.15 -5.35 14.28
C HIS A 85 -7.56 -6.10 15.48
N VAL A 86 -6.32 -5.76 15.87
CA VAL A 86 -5.71 -6.35 17.06
C VAL A 86 -6.52 -6.03 18.31
N LEU A 87 -6.98 -4.78 18.47
CA LEU A 87 -7.85 -4.41 19.58
C LEU A 87 -9.19 -5.17 19.55
N ALA A 88 -9.80 -5.30 18.37
CA ALA A 88 -11.05 -6.04 18.19
C ALA A 88 -10.90 -7.51 18.62
N GLU A 89 -9.85 -8.19 18.16
CA GLU A 89 -9.55 -9.58 18.53
C GLU A 89 -9.33 -9.74 20.04
N LYS A 90 -8.49 -8.89 20.63
CA LYS A 90 -8.22 -8.92 22.09
C LYS A 90 -9.46 -8.63 22.93
N SER A 91 -10.44 -7.92 22.38
CA SER A 91 -11.69 -7.56 23.05
C SER A 91 -12.82 -8.55 22.77
N GLY A 92 -12.59 -9.59 21.96
CA GLY A 92 -13.60 -10.59 21.59
C GLY A 92 -14.65 -10.08 20.58
N LEU A 93 -14.36 -8.99 19.85
CA LEU A 93 -15.21 -8.54 18.75
C LEU A 93 -14.92 -9.38 17.50
N ASP A 94 -15.99 -9.88 16.86
CA ASP A 94 -15.87 -10.68 15.63
C ASP A 94 -15.19 -9.91 14.50
N SER A 95 -14.14 -10.51 13.93
CA SER A 95 -13.30 -9.87 12.91
C SER A 95 -14.04 -9.65 11.59
N HIS A 96 -14.96 -10.55 11.22
CA HIS A 96 -15.78 -10.40 10.01
C HIS A 96 -16.84 -9.30 10.15
N LEU A 97 -17.45 -9.18 11.33
CA LEU A 97 -18.34 -8.08 11.65
C LEU A 97 -17.60 -6.74 11.56
N PHE A 98 -16.40 -6.66 12.11
CA PHE A 98 -15.59 -5.45 12.06
C PHE A 98 -15.15 -5.11 10.63
N GLU A 99 -14.67 -6.09 9.85
CA GLU A 99 -14.37 -5.92 8.42
C GLU A 99 -15.59 -5.39 7.64
N SER A 100 -16.77 -5.98 7.85
CA SER A 100 -18.01 -5.53 7.20
C SER A 100 -18.37 -4.10 7.59
N PHE A 101 -18.19 -3.73 8.85
CA PHE A 101 -18.38 -2.36 9.33
C PHE A 101 -17.42 -1.39 8.64
N LEU A 102 -16.14 -1.73 8.56
CA LEU A 102 -15.12 -0.90 7.93
C LEU A 102 -15.46 -0.62 6.47
N GLY A 103 -15.86 -1.65 5.71
CA GLY A 103 -16.27 -1.46 4.31
C GLY A 103 -17.52 -0.61 4.15
N LYS A 104 -18.56 -0.83 4.97
CA LYS A 104 -19.80 -0.03 4.91
C LYS A 104 -19.58 1.42 5.31
N LYS A 105 -18.68 1.69 6.25
CA LYS A 105 -18.51 3.02 6.84
C LYS A 105 -17.43 3.87 6.16
N PHE A 106 -16.31 3.26 5.77
CA PHE A 106 -15.13 3.97 5.29
C PHE A 106 -14.77 3.66 3.83
N GLY A 107 -15.46 2.71 3.19
CA GLY A 107 -15.33 2.40 1.77
C GLY A 107 -14.21 1.42 1.44
N ASP A 108 -13.97 1.26 0.15
CA ASP A 108 -13.24 0.11 -0.41
C ASP A 108 -11.76 0.04 -0.02
N LEU A 109 -11.09 1.18 0.17
CA LEU A 109 -9.67 1.19 0.58
C LEU A 109 -9.52 0.52 1.95
N VAL A 110 -10.28 0.99 2.94
CA VAL A 110 -10.24 0.48 4.30
C VAL A 110 -10.73 -0.97 4.36
N HIS A 111 -11.76 -1.29 3.57
CA HIS A 111 -12.23 -2.67 3.43
C HIS A 111 -11.13 -3.59 2.89
N SER A 112 -10.47 -3.21 1.80
CA SER A 112 -9.43 -4.02 1.16
C SER A 112 -8.24 -4.25 2.08
N ASP A 113 -7.90 -3.28 2.91
CA ASP A 113 -6.83 -3.44 3.90
C ASP A 113 -7.25 -4.41 4.99
N SER A 114 -8.47 -4.25 5.53
CA SER A 114 -9.07 -5.20 6.47
C SER A 114 -9.08 -6.63 5.93
N THR A 115 -9.57 -6.85 4.71
CA THR A 115 -9.63 -8.19 4.09
C THR A 115 -8.25 -8.84 4.00
N ARG A 116 -7.18 -8.07 3.72
CA ARG A 116 -5.81 -8.63 3.69
C ARG A 116 -5.37 -9.18 5.05
N LEU A 117 -5.79 -8.55 6.13
CA LEU A 117 -5.48 -8.98 7.50
C LEU A 117 -6.28 -10.23 7.86
N THR A 118 -7.60 -10.20 7.65
CA THR A 118 -8.51 -11.27 8.08
C THR A 118 -8.35 -12.55 7.28
N THR A 119 -8.03 -12.45 5.99
CA THR A 119 -7.77 -13.63 5.11
C THR A 119 -6.34 -14.17 5.23
N GLY A 120 -5.47 -13.48 5.97
CA GLY A 120 -4.08 -13.89 6.14
C GLY A 120 -3.19 -13.62 4.92
N VAL A 121 -3.63 -12.82 3.94
CA VAL A 121 -2.82 -12.46 2.76
C VAL A 121 -1.54 -11.72 3.14
N TYR A 122 -1.51 -11.08 4.32
CA TYR A 122 -0.32 -10.42 4.84
C TYR A 122 0.90 -11.34 4.98
N ILE A 123 0.65 -12.67 5.09
CA ILE A 123 1.64 -13.73 4.88
C ILE A 123 1.16 -14.60 3.72
N PRO A 124 1.69 -14.42 2.50
CA PRO A 124 1.39 -15.30 1.37
C PRO A 124 1.67 -16.79 1.69
N GLU A 125 1.02 -17.73 1.04
CA GLU A 125 1.38 -19.16 1.15
C GLU A 125 2.85 -19.40 0.78
N LYS A 126 3.47 -20.48 1.28
CA LYS A 126 4.87 -20.79 0.95
C LYS A 126 5.03 -20.97 -0.56
N GLY A 127 5.98 -20.24 -1.16
CA GLY A 127 6.22 -20.25 -2.62
C GLY A 127 5.34 -19.31 -3.44
N GLN A 128 4.33 -18.65 -2.84
CA GLN A 128 3.54 -17.61 -3.49
C GLN A 128 4.17 -16.23 -3.32
N LYS A 129 3.88 -15.33 -4.27
CA LYS A 129 4.29 -13.92 -4.17
C LYS A 129 3.24 -13.11 -3.40
N ALA A 130 3.71 -12.13 -2.65
CA ALA A 130 2.86 -11.09 -2.07
C ALA A 130 2.09 -10.32 -3.15
N TRP A 131 0.89 -9.87 -2.79
CA TRP A 131 0.10 -8.98 -3.65
C TRP A 131 0.75 -7.61 -3.74
N SER A 132 1.35 -7.16 -2.64
CA SER A 132 2.13 -5.94 -2.51
C SER A 132 3.39 -6.26 -1.72
N ASP A 133 4.57 -6.17 -2.34
CA ASP A 133 5.83 -6.56 -1.69
C ASP A 133 6.21 -5.64 -0.51
N LEU A 134 6.60 -6.26 0.62
CA LEU A 134 7.06 -5.55 1.82
C LEU A 134 8.27 -4.64 1.56
N ASN A 135 9.26 -5.07 0.79
CA ASN A 135 10.47 -4.26 0.56
C ASN A 135 10.16 -3.02 -0.29
N LEU A 136 9.23 -3.14 -1.25
CA LEU A 136 8.71 -1.99 -1.99
C LEU A 136 7.98 -1.01 -1.07
N ALA A 137 7.16 -1.51 -0.13
CA ALA A 137 6.49 -0.65 0.84
C ALA A 137 7.48 0.10 1.74
N ILE A 138 8.51 -0.57 2.25
CA ILE A 138 9.59 0.07 3.02
C ILE A 138 10.24 1.19 2.19
N LYS A 139 10.59 0.92 0.94
CA LYS A 139 11.18 1.93 0.06
C LYS A 139 10.25 3.15 -0.14
N ASP A 140 8.98 2.91 -0.41
CA ASP A 140 8.02 3.97 -0.70
C ASP A 140 7.69 4.82 0.55
N VAL A 141 7.54 4.20 1.73
CA VAL A 141 7.33 4.92 2.98
C VAL A 141 8.57 5.73 3.35
N GLN A 142 9.78 5.17 3.18
CA GLN A 142 11.02 5.90 3.43
C GLN A 142 11.13 7.12 2.52
N HIS A 143 10.78 6.97 1.23
CA HIS A 143 10.77 8.08 0.30
C HIS A 143 9.83 9.21 0.76
N GLY A 144 8.66 8.88 1.32
CA GLY A 144 7.75 9.86 1.92
C GLY A 144 8.35 10.59 3.11
N ILE A 145 9.03 9.87 4.01
CA ILE A 145 9.73 10.46 5.15
C ILE A 145 10.83 11.43 4.67
N ASP A 146 11.64 11.02 3.70
CA ASP A 146 12.73 11.84 3.14
C ASP A 146 12.18 13.10 2.48
N CYS A 147 11.11 12.98 1.68
CA CYS A 147 10.43 14.12 1.07
C CYS A 147 9.92 15.12 2.12
N ALA A 148 9.34 14.63 3.21
CA ALA A 148 8.83 15.48 4.28
C ALA A 148 9.97 16.24 4.99
N GLN A 149 11.06 15.54 5.31
CA GLN A 149 12.24 16.13 5.94
C GLN A 149 12.87 17.22 5.06
N ALA A 150 12.98 16.99 3.75
CA ALA A 150 13.57 17.93 2.81
C ALA A 150 12.84 19.29 2.74
N VAL A 151 11.56 19.33 3.14
CA VAL A 151 10.73 20.56 3.14
C VAL A 151 10.38 21.04 4.56
N GLY A 152 11.04 20.50 5.60
CA GLY A 152 10.84 20.95 6.99
C GLY A 152 9.53 20.46 7.62
N THR A 153 8.97 19.35 7.14
CA THR A 153 7.78 18.70 7.70
C THR A 153 8.09 17.31 8.25
N ARG A 154 7.16 16.71 9.00
CA ARG A 154 7.36 15.38 9.60
C ARG A 154 6.10 14.53 9.48
N LEU A 155 6.27 13.31 8.98
CA LEU A 155 5.20 12.31 8.85
C LEU A 155 5.27 11.30 9.99
N LYS A 156 4.79 11.68 11.19
CA LYS A 156 4.88 10.82 12.39
C LYS A 156 4.23 9.45 12.20
N VAL A 157 3.07 9.39 11.54
CA VAL A 157 2.38 8.13 11.25
C VAL A 157 3.21 7.25 10.30
N ALA A 158 3.94 7.85 9.35
CA ALA A 158 4.84 7.10 8.47
C ALA A 158 6.02 6.50 9.24
N GLU A 159 6.53 7.22 10.26
CA GLU A 159 7.62 6.73 11.10
C GLU A 159 7.19 5.52 11.93
N VAL A 160 5.97 5.52 12.48
CA VAL A 160 5.38 4.36 13.18
C VAL A 160 5.24 3.18 12.22
N ALA A 161 4.59 3.38 11.07
CA ALA A 161 4.44 2.32 10.07
C ALA A 161 5.81 1.79 9.58
N MET A 162 6.81 2.66 9.41
CA MET A 162 8.17 2.28 9.03
C MET A 162 8.83 1.38 10.06
N GLU A 163 8.64 1.66 11.36
CA GLU A 163 9.17 0.81 12.43
C GLU A 163 8.58 -0.60 12.34
N HIS A 164 7.25 -0.72 12.23
CA HIS A 164 6.60 -2.02 12.10
C HIS A 164 6.98 -2.74 10.81
N LEU A 165 7.09 -2.05 9.67
CA LEU A 165 7.52 -2.66 8.41
C LEU A 165 8.95 -3.21 8.50
N LYS A 166 9.87 -2.50 9.19
CA LYS A 166 11.23 -3.00 9.43
C LYS A 166 11.25 -4.25 10.31
N ARG A 167 10.44 -4.27 11.37
CA ARG A 167 10.28 -5.46 12.23
C ARG A 167 9.63 -6.64 11.49
N ALA A 168 8.70 -6.37 10.57
CA ALA A 168 8.15 -7.39 9.68
C ALA A 168 9.24 -7.94 8.75
N LYS A 169 10.15 -7.09 8.27
CA LYS A 169 11.30 -7.53 7.48
C LYS A 169 12.26 -8.39 8.29
N GLU A 170 12.48 -8.08 9.56
CA GLU A 170 13.25 -8.92 10.47
C GLU A 170 12.57 -10.29 10.67
N TYR A 171 11.25 -10.33 10.85
CA TYR A 171 10.49 -11.58 10.87
C TYR A 171 10.70 -12.39 9.59
N SER A 172 10.60 -11.77 8.42
CA SER A 172 10.87 -12.42 7.13
C SER A 172 12.26 -13.04 7.08
N ASN A 173 13.29 -12.29 7.46
CA ASN A 173 14.68 -12.76 7.46
C ASN A 173 14.88 -13.95 8.42
N ASN A 174 14.26 -13.91 9.60
CA ASN A 174 14.35 -14.96 10.61
C ASN A 174 13.54 -16.22 10.25
N ASN A 175 12.72 -16.17 9.20
CA ASN A 175 11.85 -17.27 8.76
C ASN A 175 12.15 -17.67 7.30
N ASN A 176 13.42 -17.90 6.98
CA ASN A 176 13.90 -18.35 5.66
C ASN A 176 13.47 -17.41 4.52
N GLU A 177 13.64 -16.10 4.72
CA GLU A 177 13.23 -15.07 3.76
C GLU A 177 11.75 -15.18 3.38
N ARG A 178 10.88 -15.46 4.37
CA ARG A 178 9.42 -15.59 4.15
C ARG A 178 8.90 -14.40 3.36
N SER A 179 8.29 -14.64 2.21
CA SER A 179 7.60 -13.57 1.47
C SER A 179 6.51 -12.96 2.36
N LEU A 180 6.43 -11.64 2.40
CA LEU A 180 5.46 -10.89 3.19
C LEU A 180 4.84 -9.78 2.34
N ASP A 181 3.57 -9.51 2.59
CA ASP A 181 2.86 -8.39 2.00
C ASP A 181 3.19 -7.08 2.73
N SER A 182 2.92 -5.93 2.11
CA SER A 182 3.03 -4.62 2.75
C SER A 182 2.09 -4.46 3.95
N SER A 183 1.01 -5.25 4.01
CA SER A 183 0.14 -5.35 5.18
C SER A 183 0.75 -6.12 6.38
N SER A 184 1.96 -6.68 6.26
CA SER A 184 2.60 -7.49 7.30
C SER A 184 3.02 -6.75 8.56
N LEU A 185 2.98 -5.41 8.57
CA LEU A 185 3.07 -4.62 9.80
C LEU A 185 2.03 -5.07 10.86
N TYR A 186 0.90 -5.62 10.40
CA TYR A 186 -0.12 -6.21 11.26
C TYR A 186 0.43 -7.32 12.16
N GLY A 187 1.27 -8.21 11.61
CA GLY A 187 1.86 -9.29 12.39
C GLY A 187 2.77 -8.78 13.51
N VAL A 188 3.43 -7.65 13.30
CA VAL A 188 4.24 -7.00 14.34
C VAL A 188 3.35 -6.40 15.43
N ILE A 189 2.28 -5.70 15.04
CA ILE A 189 1.32 -5.13 15.99
C ILE A 189 0.64 -6.24 16.82
N ARG A 190 0.38 -7.41 16.22
CA ARG A 190 -0.09 -8.60 16.95
C ARG A 190 0.91 -9.03 18.02
N GLN A 191 2.20 -9.12 17.68
CA GLN A 191 3.25 -9.47 18.63
C GLN A 191 3.35 -8.47 19.79
N ASP A 192 3.20 -7.17 19.51
CA ASP A 192 3.18 -6.13 20.55
C ASP A 192 2.00 -6.27 21.51
N ALA A 193 0.89 -6.87 21.07
CA ALA A 193 -0.26 -7.21 21.91
C ALA A 193 -0.18 -8.63 22.55
N GLY A 194 0.97 -9.30 22.44
CA GLY A 194 1.21 -10.63 22.99
C GLY A 194 0.53 -11.77 22.21
N LEU A 195 0.22 -11.58 20.92
CA LEU A 195 -0.32 -12.59 20.02
C LEU A 195 0.79 -13.17 19.13
N ASP A 196 0.54 -14.31 18.48
CA ASP A 196 1.42 -14.81 17.40
C ASP A 196 1.39 -13.81 16.22
N PHE A 197 2.51 -13.68 15.51
CA PHE A 197 2.60 -12.87 14.29
C PHE A 197 1.55 -13.30 13.27
N ARG A 198 1.26 -14.61 13.23
CA ARG A 198 0.23 -15.24 12.42
C ARG A 198 -1.12 -15.15 13.13
N ASN A 199 -2.19 -15.04 12.35
CA ASN A 199 -3.56 -15.18 12.84
C ASN A 199 -4.00 -16.64 12.68
N ASP A 200 -5.17 -16.96 13.22
CA ASP A 200 -5.71 -18.32 13.20
C ASP A 200 -5.86 -18.87 11.77
N ILE A 201 -6.20 -18.02 10.80
CA ILE A 201 -6.31 -18.40 9.40
C ILE A 201 -4.95 -18.86 8.86
N VAL A 202 -3.88 -18.08 9.05
CA VAL A 202 -2.53 -18.47 8.62
C VAL A 202 -2.08 -19.73 9.35
N MET A 203 -2.26 -19.81 10.67
CA MET A 203 -1.86 -20.99 11.47
C MET A 203 -2.62 -22.27 11.08
N SER A 204 -3.84 -22.14 10.57
CA SER A 204 -4.65 -23.29 10.15
C SER A 204 -4.18 -23.93 8.84
N ARG A 205 -3.37 -23.21 8.04
CA ARG A 205 -2.92 -23.66 6.72
C ARG A 205 -2.05 -24.92 6.82
N PRO A 206 -2.20 -25.90 5.92
CA PRO A 206 -1.47 -27.17 5.99
C PRO A 206 0.06 -26.99 6.05
N GLU A 207 0.60 -26.07 5.26
CA GLU A 207 2.04 -25.82 5.16
C GLU A 207 2.66 -25.16 6.40
N GLU A 208 1.84 -24.62 7.30
CA GLU A 208 2.29 -24.03 8.57
C GLU A 208 2.31 -25.07 9.71
N LYS A 209 1.66 -26.22 9.53
CA LYS A 209 1.65 -27.34 10.49
C LYS A 209 2.85 -28.29 10.36
N GLU A 210 3.60 -28.19 9.27
CA GLU A 210 4.78 -29.02 8.98
C GLU A 210 6.09 -28.47 9.58
N THR A 211 6.00 -27.59 10.58
CA THR A 211 7.14 -26.90 11.20
C THR A 211 7.33 -27.29 12.65
#